data_AF-A0A0F9G688-F1
#
_entry.id   AF-A0A0F9G688-F1
#
_cell.length_a   1.000
_cell.length_b   1.000
_cell.length_c   1.000
_cell.angle_alpha   90.00
_cell.angle_beta   90.00
_cell.angle_gamma   90.00
#
_symmetry.space_group_name_H-M   'P 1'
#
loop_
_entity.id
_entity.type
_entity.pdbx_description
1 polymer ?
#
loop_
_entity_poly.entity_id
_entity_poly.type
_entity_poly.pdbx_seq_one_letter_code
_entity_poly.pdbx_strand_id
1 'polypeptide(L)'
;MAIIHEGFFKYLIPILQKPGFAFLYDPVLALAENCMIRQGENALDFLLDRTFSDEQMESAGQAFKDRGIIGVADSYFKNKVVNNFVDISVERKLYTLKRGFNNLPATKAAKIINGFGYNLTKEQVLQIFTSYGLTRDLKPLAEKYDFIDINRRVEQLDRLTKEESDYEEVEKTHERYLAIRNYLLAQRGSRETVIKNSGMGHGLFFYFWKSFKEYGLLGLVIKGKQSFRESKIGLENEARIVIDKIQHPERKEAYYIQRLKYKGTRIERSVISKILTRWEVDQYRSNFVSNLERLEKVPELEKQEEQIESKDLKAKPVRHVFSKFILHLKSLKRNDIYIDAPGLLVLWVYLEKLEIFPMLYKMGLTSTTKGYCWFELFLLNIARIFYGISSYSRTSTHQEPSLAFFSQVVWPPCNDSFLNGLAMITEKQAFELQKWLVRRLKDLGYIRGRRLAFDFHHIDLDVELDKLRGFGKGPSPKKKVCYNGFRPHIAWDIETGTVIVTEFRKASVRGTGTFSRFVNDFILPVFKGLFETVYIDSEYTGKHVW
;
A
#
# COMPACT_ATOMS: atom_id res chain seq x y z
N MET A 1 6.00 20.96 -2.65
CA MET A 1 5.83 19.99 -3.73
C MET A 1 6.13 20.78 -4.97
N ALA A 2 6.75 20.12 -5.93
CA ALA A 2 7.40 20.78 -7.02
C ALA A 2 6.72 20.39 -8.31
N ILE A 3 6.29 21.38 -9.10
CA ILE A 3 5.94 21.12 -10.49
C ILE A 3 7.27 21.02 -11.22
N ILE A 4 7.66 19.82 -11.59
CA ILE A 4 8.97 19.58 -12.20
C ILE A 4 9.03 20.30 -13.55
N HIS A 5 10.06 21.12 -13.74
CA HIS A 5 10.28 21.84 -14.99
C HIS A 5 10.55 20.84 -16.13
N GLU A 6 10.06 21.11 -17.34
CA GLU A 6 10.17 20.19 -18.49
C GLU A 6 11.64 19.81 -18.80
N GLY A 7 12.55 20.79 -18.73
CA GLY A 7 13.99 20.57 -18.84
C GLY A 7 14.55 19.55 -17.83
N PHE A 8 14.14 19.65 -16.56
CA PHE A 8 14.54 18.66 -15.55
C PHE A 8 13.90 17.29 -15.80
N PHE A 9 12.68 17.24 -16.32
CA PHE A 9 12.05 15.99 -16.72
C PHE A 9 12.79 15.28 -17.85
N LYS A 10 13.28 16.03 -18.85
CA LYS A 10 14.11 15.49 -19.94
C LYS A 10 15.43 14.90 -19.43
N TYR A 11 15.94 15.40 -18.31
CA TYR A 11 17.07 14.82 -17.59
C TYR A 11 16.66 13.56 -16.81
N LEU A 12 15.58 13.63 -16.02
CA LEU A 12 15.23 12.59 -15.05
C LEU A 12 14.66 11.31 -15.69
N ILE A 13 13.76 11.42 -16.67
CA ILE A 13 13.05 10.25 -17.22
C ILE A 13 14.03 9.24 -17.85
N PRO A 14 15.00 9.63 -18.68
CA PRO A 14 15.96 8.68 -19.25
C PRO A 14 16.74 7.92 -18.17
N ILE A 15 17.12 8.58 -17.08
CA ILE A 15 17.84 7.96 -15.95
C ILE A 15 16.98 6.87 -15.31
N LEU A 16 15.70 7.16 -15.05
CA LEU A 16 14.78 6.24 -14.38
C LEU A 16 14.37 5.05 -15.27
N GLN A 17 14.39 5.21 -16.60
CA GLN A 17 14.03 4.18 -17.57
C GLN A 17 15.14 3.17 -17.85
N LYS A 18 16.41 3.55 -17.68
CA LYS A 18 17.53 2.65 -17.98
C LYS A 18 17.62 1.49 -16.97
N PRO A 19 17.95 0.27 -17.43
CA PRO A 19 18.20 -0.86 -16.54
C PRO A 19 19.52 -0.66 -15.78
N GLY A 20 19.58 -1.04 -14.50
CA GLY A 20 20.79 -0.91 -13.67
C GLY A 20 20.71 0.22 -12.64
N PHE A 21 21.88 0.74 -12.24
CA PHE A 21 21.96 1.83 -11.26
C PHE A 21 21.86 3.20 -11.94
N ALA A 22 21.00 4.06 -11.43
CA ALA A 22 20.70 5.38 -11.99
C ALA A 22 21.95 6.26 -12.15
N PHE A 23 22.87 6.22 -11.19
CA PHE A 23 24.09 7.04 -11.24
C PHE A 23 24.97 6.77 -12.47
N LEU A 24 24.92 5.57 -13.06
CA LEU A 24 25.66 5.24 -14.28
C LEU A 24 25.20 6.04 -15.50
N TYR A 25 23.95 6.51 -15.47
CA TYR A 25 23.31 7.21 -16.58
C TYR A 25 23.10 8.69 -16.32
N ASP A 26 23.66 9.21 -15.22
CA ASP A 26 23.43 10.57 -14.77
C ASP A 26 24.44 11.55 -15.39
N PRO A 27 24.03 12.44 -16.34
CA PRO A 27 24.94 13.40 -16.96
C PRO A 27 25.55 14.39 -15.99
N VAL A 28 24.87 14.72 -14.88
CA VAL A 28 25.38 15.71 -13.93
C VAL A 28 26.53 15.10 -13.12
N LEU A 29 26.42 13.81 -12.76
CA LEU A 29 27.51 13.09 -12.11
C LEU A 29 28.69 12.90 -13.06
N ALA A 30 28.44 12.55 -14.33
CA ALA A 30 29.50 12.46 -15.35
C ALA A 30 30.24 13.80 -15.55
N LEU A 31 29.50 14.92 -15.56
CA LEU A 31 30.09 16.25 -15.64
C LEU A 31 30.94 16.57 -14.40
N ALA A 32 30.46 16.23 -13.21
CA ALA A 32 31.20 16.43 -11.96
C ALA A 32 32.50 15.61 -11.92
N GLU A 33 32.50 14.34 -12.36
CA GLU A 33 33.73 13.54 -12.45
C GLU A 33 34.75 14.17 -13.42
N ASN A 34 34.30 14.69 -14.57
CA ASN A 34 35.18 15.39 -15.50
C ASN A 34 35.78 16.67 -14.87
N CYS A 35 35.02 17.38 -14.03
CA CYS A 35 35.54 18.52 -13.28
C CYS A 35 36.62 18.10 -12.25
N MET A 36 36.43 16.97 -11.56
CA MET A 36 37.42 16.44 -10.60
C MET A 36 38.72 15.97 -11.27
N ILE A 37 38.64 15.35 -12.45
CA ILE A 37 39.83 14.93 -13.21
C ILE A 37 40.67 16.15 -13.61
N ARG A 38 40.06 17.26 -14.03
CA ARG A 38 40.77 18.51 -14.31
C ARG A 38 41.47 19.10 -13.08
N GLN A 39 41.06 18.71 -11.87
CA GLN A 39 41.70 19.06 -10.61
C GLN A 39 42.77 18.04 -10.16
N GLY A 40 43.02 17.00 -10.96
CA GLY A 40 44.06 15.99 -10.70
C GLY A 40 43.58 14.77 -9.89
N GLU A 41 42.27 14.55 -9.74
CA GLU A 41 41.75 13.39 -9.03
C GLU A 41 41.57 12.13 -9.90
N ASN A 42 41.53 10.97 -9.26
CA ASN A 42 41.30 9.67 -9.90
C ASN A 42 39.93 9.59 -10.59
N ALA A 43 39.84 8.93 -11.74
CA ALA A 43 38.61 8.80 -12.50
C ALA A 43 37.71 7.65 -12.03
N LEU A 44 36.39 7.85 -12.11
CA LEU A 44 35.42 6.75 -12.21
C LEU A 44 35.17 6.44 -13.69
N ASP A 45 35.95 5.51 -14.25
CA ASP A 45 36.00 5.22 -15.70
C ASP A 45 34.63 5.01 -16.35
N PHE A 46 33.69 4.36 -15.64
CA PHE A 46 32.35 4.05 -16.17
C PHE A 46 31.40 5.26 -16.29
N LEU A 47 31.78 6.44 -15.78
CA LEU A 47 31.02 7.69 -15.93
C LEU A 47 31.56 8.58 -17.05
N LEU A 48 32.67 8.22 -17.69
CA LEU A 48 33.39 9.06 -18.64
C LEU A 48 32.95 8.93 -20.11
N ASP A 49 32.00 8.04 -20.43
CA ASP A 49 31.51 7.84 -21.79
C ASP A 49 30.73 9.03 -22.39
N ARG A 50 30.74 10.20 -21.72
CA ARG A 50 30.04 11.42 -22.16
C ARG A 50 31.01 12.56 -22.44
N THR A 51 30.86 13.15 -23.62
CA THR A 51 31.56 14.36 -24.04
C THR A 51 30.73 15.60 -23.73
N PHE A 52 31.37 16.62 -23.16
CA PHE A 52 30.77 17.93 -22.86
C PHE A 52 31.51 19.01 -23.65
N SER A 53 30.86 20.13 -23.97
CA SER A 53 31.54 21.25 -24.62
C SER A 53 32.50 21.95 -23.66
N ASP A 54 33.53 22.63 -24.18
CA ASP A 54 34.49 23.37 -23.35
C ASP A 54 33.81 24.44 -22.49
N GLU A 55 32.83 25.14 -23.04
CA GLU A 55 32.02 26.13 -22.31
C GLU A 55 31.24 25.50 -21.14
N GLN A 56 30.65 24.31 -21.35
CA GLN A 56 29.96 23.57 -20.28
C GLN A 56 30.95 23.12 -19.20
N MET A 57 32.12 22.65 -19.59
CA MET A 57 33.17 22.19 -18.69
C MET A 57 33.77 23.32 -17.86
N GLU A 58 33.97 24.50 -18.45
CA GLU A 58 34.50 25.67 -17.75
C GLU A 58 33.48 26.21 -16.75
N SER A 59 32.22 26.39 -17.18
CA SER A 59 31.14 26.85 -16.30
C SER A 59 30.90 25.88 -15.13
N ALA A 60 30.83 24.58 -15.41
CA ALA A 60 30.64 23.58 -14.37
C ALA A 60 31.86 23.44 -13.45
N GLY A 61 33.08 23.57 -13.99
CA GLY A 61 34.31 23.51 -13.22
C GLY A 61 34.42 24.65 -12.20
N GLN A 62 34.03 25.87 -12.58
CA GLN A 62 33.98 27.00 -11.66
C GLN A 62 32.90 26.80 -10.59
N ALA A 63 31.70 26.36 -10.99
CA ALA A 63 30.61 26.11 -10.05
C ALA A 63 30.91 24.95 -9.08
N PHE A 64 31.65 23.92 -9.54
CA PHE A 64 32.09 22.81 -8.70
C PHE A 64 33.06 23.24 -7.61
N LYS A 65 33.99 24.16 -7.91
CA LYS A 65 34.93 24.70 -6.91
C LYS A 65 34.21 25.49 -5.81
N ASP A 66 33.15 26.19 -6.18
CA ASP A 66 32.39 27.04 -5.27
C ASP A 66 31.41 26.24 -4.41
N ARG A 67 30.65 25.32 -5.03
CA ARG A 67 29.48 24.67 -4.39
C ARG A 67 29.41 23.15 -4.59
N GLY A 68 30.54 22.54 -4.99
CA GLY A 68 30.66 21.11 -5.20
C GLY A 68 29.63 20.57 -6.21
N ILE A 69 29.04 19.42 -5.88
CA ILE A 69 28.09 18.73 -6.76
C ILE A 69 26.80 19.54 -7.01
N ILE A 70 26.39 20.37 -6.05
CA ILE A 70 25.22 21.25 -6.19
C ILE A 70 25.52 22.38 -7.17
N GLY A 71 26.74 22.92 -7.18
CA GLY A 71 27.16 23.92 -8.17
C GLY A 71 27.12 23.38 -9.60
N VAL A 72 27.54 22.12 -9.80
CA VAL A 72 27.45 21.47 -11.11
C VAL A 72 25.98 21.27 -11.52
N ALA A 73 25.12 20.88 -10.58
CA ALA A 73 23.68 20.78 -10.84
C ALA A 73 23.08 22.14 -11.21
N ASP A 74 23.42 23.21 -10.48
CA ASP A 74 22.94 24.56 -10.75
C ASP A 74 23.39 25.07 -12.12
N SER A 75 24.67 24.92 -12.46
CA SER A 75 25.22 25.26 -13.79
C SER A 75 24.52 24.46 -14.91
N TYR A 76 24.24 23.18 -14.68
CA TYR A 76 23.59 22.31 -15.67
C TYR A 76 22.12 22.67 -15.89
N PHE A 77 21.36 22.95 -14.83
CA PHE A 77 19.92 23.22 -14.93
C PHE A 77 19.59 24.72 -15.11
N LYS A 78 20.46 25.65 -14.72
CA LYS A 78 20.27 27.11 -14.83
C LYS A 78 18.90 27.56 -14.31
N ASN A 79 18.56 27.21 -13.06
CA ASN A 79 17.26 27.45 -12.42
C ASN A 79 16.03 26.77 -13.06
N LYS A 80 16.23 25.76 -13.92
CA LYS A 80 15.15 25.01 -14.58
C LYS A 80 14.86 23.66 -13.92
N VAL A 81 14.77 23.64 -12.59
CA VAL A 81 14.46 22.42 -11.80
C VAL A 81 12.96 22.34 -11.51
N VAL A 82 12.37 23.42 -10.96
CA VAL A 82 10.93 23.50 -10.61
C VAL A 82 10.26 24.71 -11.25
N ASN A 83 8.99 24.56 -11.58
CA ASN A 83 8.07 25.60 -12.02
C ASN A 83 7.13 26.01 -10.88
N ASN A 84 7.01 27.31 -10.61
CA ASN A 84 6.14 27.86 -9.56
C ASN A 84 5.01 28.73 -10.14
N PHE A 85 4.32 28.25 -11.19
CA PHE A 85 3.22 29.00 -11.80
C PHE A 85 1.87 28.84 -11.08
N VAL A 86 1.79 27.95 -10.07
CA VAL A 86 0.65 27.85 -9.15
C VAL A 86 1.13 27.72 -7.71
N ASP A 87 0.26 28.10 -6.78
CA ASP A 87 0.47 27.81 -5.37
C ASP A 87 0.20 26.33 -5.03
N ILE A 88 0.62 25.95 -3.82
CA ILE A 88 0.48 24.59 -3.27
C ILE A 88 -1.01 24.18 -3.13
N SER A 89 -1.92 25.14 -2.93
CA SER A 89 -3.35 24.86 -2.77
C SER A 89 -3.95 24.36 -4.08
N VAL A 90 -3.64 25.04 -5.19
CA VAL A 90 -4.10 24.69 -6.54
C VAL A 90 -3.46 23.37 -7.00
N GLU A 91 -2.16 23.20 -6.77
CA GLU A 91 -1.44 21.95 -7.04
C GLU A 91 -2.12 20.77 -6.33
N ARG A 92 -2.44 20.94 -5.03
CA ARG A 92 -3.16 19.95 -4.24
C ARG A 92 -4.56 19.66 -4.79
N LYS A 93 -5.35 20.69 -5.15
CA LYS A 93 -6.70 20.51 -5.71
C LYS A 93 -6.62 19.66 -6.98
N LEU A 94 -5.69 19.95 -7.89
CA LEU A 94 -5.48 19.16 -9.11
C LEU A 94 -5.04 17.73 -8.85
N TYR A 95 -4.07 17.53 -7.95
CA TYR A 95 -3.62 16.21 -7.55
C TYR A 95 -4.78 15.39 -6.94
N THR A 96 -5.59 16.01 -6.09
CA THR A 96 -6.77 15.41 -5.46
C THR A 96 -7.80 15.00 -6.51
N LEU A 97 -8.14 15.88 -7.47
CA LEU A 97 -9.06 15.54 -8.57
C LEU A 97 -8.59 14.33 -9.38
N LYS A 98 -7.30 14.28 -9.73
CA LYS A 98 -6.74 13.20 -10.53
C LYS A 98 -6.71 11.87 -9.77
N ARG A 99 -6.50 11.89 -8.45
CA ARG A 99 -6.60 10.72 -7.57
C ARG A 99 -8.05 10.25 -7.39
N GLY A 100 -9.01 11.18 -7.33
CA GLY A 100 -10.45 10.89 -7.32
C GLY A 100 -10.95 10.25 -8.61
N PHE A 101 -10.40 10.70 -9.74
CA PHE A 101 -10.82 10.34 -11.08
C PHE A 101 -9.60 10.02 -11.94
N ASN A 102 -9.10 8.79 -11.86
CA ASN A 102 -7.87 8.36 -12.55
C ASN A 102 -7.87 8.68 -14.06
N ASN A 103 -9.04 8.57 -14.70
CA ASN A 103 -9.23 8.85 -16.12
C ASN A 103 -9.55 10.32 -16.45
N LEU A 104 -9.43 11.24 -15.49
CA LEU A 104 -9.70 12.67 -15.70
C LEU A 104 -8.68 13.27 -16.68
N PRO A 105 -9.12 13.76 -17.86
CA PRO A 105 -8.23 14.44 -18.80
C PRO A 105 -7.81 15.82 -18.30
N ALA A 106 -6.59 16.26 -18.63
CA ALA A 106 -6.07 17.57 -18.24
C ALA A 106 -6.98 18.74 -18.71
N THR A 107 -7.59 18.62 -19.90
CA THR A 107 -8.55 19.61 -20.43
C THR A 107 -9.76 19.79 -19.52
N LYS A 108 -10.28 18.72 -18.92
CA LYS A 108 -11.42 18.79 -18.01
C LYS A 108 -10.99 19.27 -16.63
N ALA A 109 -9.86 18.78 -16.12
CA ALA A 109 -9.30 19.25 -14.86
C ALA A 109 -9.04 20.76 -14.88
N ALA A 110 -8.51 21.31 -15.98
CA ALA A 110 -8.37 22.76 -16.18
C ALA A 110 -9.73 23.46 -16.10
N LYS A 111 -10.76 22.98 -16.82
CA LYS A 111 -12.12 23.57 -16.75
C LYS A 111 -12.72 23.55 -15.34
N ILE A 112 -12.52 22.47 -14.58
CA ILE A 112 -13.02 22.35 -13.20
C ILE A 112 -12.31 23.37 -12.31
N ILE A 113 -10.98 23.39 -12.35
CA ILE A 113 -10.18 24.32 -11.54
C ILE A 113 -10.48 25.77 -11.91
N ASN A 114 -10.73 26.06 -13.18
CA ASN A 114 -11.12 27.40 -13.60
C ASN A 114 -12.52 27.81 -13.11
N GLY A 115 -13.38 26.84 -12.82
CA GLY A 115 -14.65 27.10 -12.13
C GLY A 115 -14.49 27.61 -10.69
N PHE A 116 -13.33 27.39 -10.07
CA PHE A 116 -12.96 27.98 -8.77
C PHE A 116 -12.21 29.32 -8.92
N GLY A 117 -12.21 29.94 -10.09
CA GLY A 117 -11.56 31.24 -10.34
C GLY A 117 -10.05 31.18 -10.63
N TYR A 118 -9.47 29.99 -10.78
CA TYR A 118 -8.09 29.83 -11.21
C TYR A 118 -7.98 29.93 -12.75
N ASN A 119 -6.91 30.48 -13.31
CA ASN A 119 -6.75 30.61 -14.76
C ASN A 119 -5.66 29.67 -15.26
N LEU A 120 -5.97 28.36 -15.38
CA LEU A 120 -5.03 27.36 -15.85
C LEU A 120 -5.33 26.85 -17.25
N THR A 121 -4.26 26.69 -18.04
CA THR A 121 -4.30 26.03 -19.35
C THR A 121 -4.22 24.52 -19.22
N LYS A 122 -4.56 23.82 -20.30
CA LYS A 122 -4.42 22.35 -20.38
C LYS A 122 -2.96 21.92 -20.17
N GLU A 123 -2.02 22.67 -20.73
CA GLU A 123 -0.60 22.39 -20.72
C GLU A 123 -0.04 22.49 -19.30
N GLN A 124 -0.44 23.53 -18.55
CA GLN A 124 -0.10 23.70 -17.14
C GLN A 124 -0.62 22.55 -16.26
N VAL A 125 -1.87 22.14 -16.47
CA VAL A 125 -2.43 20.99 -15.74
C VAL A 125 -1.75 19.68 -16.11
N LEU A 126 -1.41 19.49 -17.39
CA LEU A 126 -0.67 18.32 -17.84
C LEU A 126 0.71 18.26 -17.18
N GLN A 127 1.42 19.39 -17.07
CA GLN A 127 2.71 19.46 -16.39
C GLN A 127 2.62 19.05 -14.92
N ILE A 128 1.57 19.47 -14.22
CA ILE A 128 1.30 19.03 -12.83
C ILE A 128 1.08 17.52 -12.81
N PHE A 129 0.22 16.98 -13.67
CA PHE A 129 -0.01 15.53 -13.71
C PHE A 129 1.26 14.74 -14.02
N THR A 130 2.09 15.22 -14.94
CA THR A 130 3.38 14.61 -15.29
C THR A 130 4.31 14.62 -14.07
N SER A 131 4.40 15.74 -13.34
CA SER A 131 5.21 15.89 -12.11
C SER A 131 4.91 14.79 -11.10
N TYR A 132 3.67 14.35 -11.01
CA TYR A 132 3.24 13.29 -10.10
C TYR A 132 3.17 11.88 -10.71
N GLY A 133 3.65 11.67 -11.93
CA GLY A 133 3.58 10.37 -12.60
C GLY A 133 2.15 9.93 -12.93
N LEU A 134 1.20 10.87 -13.03
CA LEU A 134 -0.23 10.60 -13.25
C LEU A 134 -0.63 10.61 -14.73
N THR A 135 0.32 10.79 -15.63
CA THR A 135 0.13 10.67 -17.08
C THR A 135 0.30 9.23 -17.55
N ARG A 136 -0.35 8.89 -18.66
CA ARG A 136 -0.36 7.52 -19.20
C ARG A 136 1.05 7.02 -19.51
N ASP A 137 1.91 7.88 -20.04
CA ASP A 137 3.26 7.54 -20.49
C ASP A 137 4.21 7.25 -19.32
N LEU A 138 3.91 7.80 -18.14
CA LEU A 138 4.70 7.60 -16.93
C LEU A 138 4.18 6.45 -16.06
N LYS A 139 3.07 5.80 -16.43
CA LYS A 139 2.47 4.71 -15.64
C LYS A 139 3.46 3.57 -15.33
N PRO A 140 4.28 3.07 -16.28
CA PRO A 140 5.27 2.03 -15.97
C PRO A 140 6.32 2.49 -14.95
N LEU A 141 6.69 3.78 -14.98
CA LEU A 141 7.62 4.35 -14.00
C LEU A 141 6.96 4.57 -12.65
N ALA A 142 5.69 4.98 -12.62
CA ALA A 142 4.93 5.19 -11.39
C ALA A 142 4.60 3.89 -10.64
N GLU A 143 4.61 2.74 -11.33
CA GLU A 143 4.55 1.41 -10.71
C GLU A 143 5.86 1.03 -10.01
N LYS A 144 7.01 1.57 -10.47
CA LYS A 144 8.34 1.28 -9.94
C LYS A 144 8.83 2.30 -8.91
N TYR A 145 8.51 3.59 -9.10
CA TYR A 145 9.06 4.69 -8.32
C TYR A 145 7.96 5.51 -7.65
N ASP A 146 8.23 5.97 -6.43
CA ASP A 146 7.38 6.89 -5.70
C ASP A 146 7.59 8.34 -6.20
N PHE A 147 6.71 8.80 -7.07
CA PHE A 147 6.76 10.18 -7.59
C PHE A 147 6.50 11.24 -6.51
N ILE A 148 5.89 10.91 -5.37
CA ILE A 148 5.80 11.84 -4.24
C ILE A 148 7.19 12.02 -3.63
N ASP A 149 7.96 10.94 -3.49
CA ASP A 149 9.34 11.01 -3.01
C ASP A 149 10.24 11.79 -3.97
N ILE A 150 10.10 11.54 -5.28
CA ILE A 150 10.83 12.26 -6.33
C ILE A 150 10.54 13.75 -6.21
N ASN A 151 9.28 14.17 -6.18
CA ASN A 151 8.92 15.60 -6.08
C ASN A 151 9.53 16.27 -4.84
N ARG A 152 9.56 15.57 -3.69
CA ARG A 152 10.15 16.10 -2.45
C ARG A 152 11.66 16.28 -2.56
N ARG A 153 12.35 15.41 -3.31
CA ARG A 153 13.79 15.52 -3.57
C ARG A 153 14.08 16.60 -4.60
N VAL A 154 13.25 16.73 -5.63
CA VAL A 154 13.37 17.77 -6.66
C VAL A 154 13.15 19.16 -6.06
N GLU A 155 12.12 19.34 -5.22
CA GLU A 155 11.89 20.58 -4.49
C GLU A 155 13.09 20.96 -3.61
N GLN A 156 13.66 19.98 -2.91
CA GLN A 156 14.84 20.22 -2.09
C GLN A 156 16.07 20.55 -2.95
N LEU A 157 16.26 19.88 -4.10
CA LEU A 157 17.35 20.18 -5.02
C LEU A 157 17.22 21.60 -5.57
N ASP A 158 16.04 22.03 -6.01
CA ASP A 158 15.78 23.39 -6.50
C ASP A 158 16.08 24.45 -5.45
N ARG A 159 15.71 24.17 -4.19
CA ARG A 159 16.11 25.02 -3.06
C ARG A 159 17.62 25.07 -2.93
N LEU A 160 18.29 23.92 -2.86
CA LEU A 160 19.74 23.85 -2.72
C LEU A 160 20.45 24.60 -3.85
N THR A 161 19.99 24.52 -5.10
CA THR A 161 20.61 25.26 -6.22
C THR A 161 20.53 26.79 -6.05
N LYS A 162 19.56 27.30 -5.28
CA LYS A 162 19.33 28.74 -5.08
C LYS A 162 19.93 29.33 -3.79
N GLU A 163 20.28 28.48 -2.82
CA GLU A 163 20.91 28.90 -1.56
C GLU A 163 22.40 29.23 -1.79
N GLU A 164 23.06 29.87 -0.82
CA GLU A 164 24.49 30.19 -0.89
C GLU A 164 25.40 28.96 -0.68
N SER A 165 26.69 29.09 -0.95
CA SER A 165 27.72 28.03 -0.77
C SER A 165 27.80 27.54 0.68
N ASP A 166 27.66 28.46 1.64
CA ASP A 166 27.83 28.22 3.08
C ASP A 166 26.59 27.59 3.73
N TYR A 167 25.55 27.28 2.94
CA TYR A 167 24.39 26.57 3.43
C TYR A 167 24.77 25.12 3.76
N GLU A 168 24.69 24.75 5.05
CA GLU A 168 25.13 23.46 5.60
C GLU A 168 24.69 22.23 4.78
N GLU A 169 23.50 22.24 4.18
CA GLU A 169 23.04 21.11 3.36
C GLU A 169 23.65 21.04 1.95
N VAL A 170 24.16 22.15 1.40
CA VAL A 170 24.95 22.15 0.15
C VAL A 170 26.25 21.39 0.40
N GLU A 171 26.99 21.76 1.45
CA GLU A 171 28.23 21.11 1.86
C GLU A 171 27.99 19.62 2.16
N LYS A 172 27.02 19.29 3.01
CA LYS A 172 26.67 17.89 3.32
C LYS A 172 26.29 17.08 2.08
N THR A 173 25.64 17.69 1.09
CA THR A 173 25.30 16.97 -0.15
C THR A 173 26.54 16.67 -0.97
N HIS A 174 27.51 17.58 -0.98
CA HIS A 174 28.81 17.34 -1.58
C HIS A 174 29.62 16.27 -0.82
N GLU A 175 29.66 16.32 0.51
CA GLU A 175 30.29 15.28 1.34
C GLU A 175 29.68 13.89 1.09
N ARG A 176 28.35 13.80 0.95
CA ARG A 176 27.66 12.54 0.59
C ARG A 176 28.14 12.00 -0.75
N TYR A 177 28.30 12.86 -1.74
CA TYR A 177 28.85 12.50 -3.04
C TYR A 177 30.28 11.98 -2.91
N LEU A 178 31.16 12.70 -2.22
CA LEU A 178 32.56 12.30 -2.01
C LEU A 178 32.66 10.96 -1.26
N ALA A 179 31.86 10.75 -0.23
CA ALA A 179 31.82 9.49 0.52
C ALA A 179 31.46 8.29 -0.37
N ILE A 180 30.43 8.44 -1.22
CA ILE A 180 30.00 7.40 -2.14
C ILE A 180 31.03 7.18 -3.24
N ARG A 181 31.63 8.26 -3.78
CA ARG A 181 32.70 8.18 -4.78
C ARG A 181 33.91 7.43 -4.24
N ASN A 182 34.38 7.78 -3.05
CA ASN A 182 35.50 7.09 -2.41
C ASN A 182 35.17 5.60 -2.16
N TYR A 183 33.93 5.29 -1.79
CA TYR A 183 33.48 3.90 -1.63
C TYR A 183 33.52 3.11 -2.96
N LEU A 184 33.21 3.77 -4.09
CA LEU A 184 33.27 3.17 -5.42
C LEU A 184 34.71 2.94 -5.87
N LEU A 185 35.63 3.87 -5.57
CA LEU A 185 37.07 3.76 -5.87
C LEU A 185 37.81 2.77 -4.95
N ALA A 186 37.28 2.52 -3.75
CA ALA A 186 37.90 1.65 -2.77
C ALA A 186 37.95 0.18 -3.22
N GLN A 187 39.11 -0.44 -3.01
CA GLN A 187 39.27 -1.90 -3.12
C GLN A 187 38.32 -2.63 -2.17
N ARG A 188 37.89 -3.85 -2.53
CA ARG A 188 36.84 -4.61 -1.80
C ARG A 188 37.07 -4.75 -0.29
N GLY A 189 38.32 -4.66 0.20
CA GLY A 189 38.66 -4.73 1.62
C GLY A 189 38.76 -3.39 2.37
N SER A 190 38.85 -2.24 1.69
CA SER A 190 39.05 -0.93 2.32
C SER A 190 37.78 -0.08 2.42
N ARG A 191 36.65 -0.57 1.88
CA ARG A 191 35.36 0.13 1.85
C ARG A 191 34.83 0.53 3.22
N GLU A 192 35.03 -0.32 4.23
CA GLU A 192 34.59 -0.03 5.59
C GLU A 192 35.38 1.13 6.21
N THR A 193 36.69 1.17 5.96
CA THR A 193 37.57 2.27 6.38
C THR A 193 37.19 3.58 5.70
N VAL A 194 36.84 3.53 4.40
CA VAL A 194 36.39 4.71 3.66
C VAL A 194 35.08 5.27 4.20
N ILE A 195 34.12 4.42 4.57
CA ILE A 195 32.87 4.87 5.20
C ILE A 195 33.18 5.55 6.53
N LYS A 196 34.03 4.94 7.38
CA LYS A 196 34.43 5.54 8.67
C LYS A 196 35.14 6.88 8.51
N ASN A 197 36.04 7.00 7.55
CA ASN A 197 36.81 8.22 7.29
C ASN A 197 35.96 9.35 6.69
N SER A 198 34.79 9.04 6.12
CA SER A 198 33.89 10.05 5.56
C SER A 198 33.15 10.90 6.61
N GLY A 199 33.25 10.56 7.90
CA GLY A 199 32.48 11.22 8.96
C GLY A 199 30.98 10.87 8.98
N MET A 200 30.48 10.12 7.98
CA MET A 200 29.08 9.72 7.89
C MET A 200 28.80 8.44 8.68
N GLY A 201 27.73 8.44 9.48
CA GLY A 201 27.26 7.24 10.17
C GLY A 201 26.92 6.12 9.18
N HIS A 202 27.33 4.88 9.49
CA HIS A 202 27.18 3.71 8.61
C HIS A 202 25.73 3.53 8.09
N GLY A 203 24.72 3.65 8.95
CA GLY A 203 23.31 3.54 8.52
C GLY A 203 22.87 4.65 7.56
N LEU A 204 23.38 5.87 7.76
CA LEU A 204 23.08 7.03 6.90
C LEU A 204 23.75 6.88 5.54
N PHE A 205 24.98 6.36 5.50
CA PHE A 205 25.67 6.04 4.25
C PHE A 205 24.85 5.06 3.41
N PHE A 206 24.43 3.92 3.97
CA PHE A 206 23.66 2.93 3.20
C PHE A 206 22.27 3.43 2.79
N TYR A 207 21.68 4.35 3.55
CA TYR A 207 20.45 5.05 3.15
C TYR A 207 20.65 5.89 1.87
N PHE A 208 21.72 6.68 1.82
CA PHE A 208 22.03 7.49 0.63
C PHE A 208 22.55 6.64 -0.52
N TRP A 209 23.37 5.62 -0.26
CA TRP A 209 23.83 4.67 -1.28
C TRP A 209 22.67 3.97 -1.98
N LYS A 210 21.65 3.52 -1.23
CA LYS A 210 20.45 2.96 -1.83
C LYS A 210 19.72 3.98 -2.71
N SER A 211 19.51 5.18 -2.17
CA SER A 211 18.83 6.26 -2.91
C SER A 211 19.60 6.68 -4.16
N PHE A 212 20.92 6.73 -4.10
CA PHE A 212 21.82 7.08 -5.21
C PHE A 212 21.79 6.05 -6.33
N LYS A 213 21.74 4.76 -5.98
CA LYS A 213 21.51 3.67 -6.96
C LYS A 213 20.17 3.80 -7.67
N GLU A 214 19.14 4.28 -6.99
CA GLU A 214 17.78 4.35 -7.52
C GLU A 214 17.51 5.65 -8.29
N TYR A 215 18.11 6.78 -7.87
CA TYR A 215 17.75 8.13 -8.36
C TYR A 215 18.94 8.97 -8.86
N GLY A 216 20.17 8.47 -8.84
CA GLY A 216 21.36 9.25 -9.23
C GLY A 216 21.60 10.41 -8.27
N LEU A 217 21.89 11.60 -8.81
CA LEU A 217 22.09 12.86 -8.08
C LEU A 217 20.97 13.12 -7.06
N LEU A 218 19.69 12.93 -7.45
CA LEU A 218 18.54 13.12 -6.56
C LEU A 218 18.58 12.21 -5.32
N GLY A 219 19.29 11.09 -5.42
CA GLY A 219 19.51 10.17 -4.32
C GLY A 219 20.35 10.76 -3.18
N LEU A 220 21.21 11.74 -3.45
CA LEU A 220 22.07 12.42 -2.48
C LEU A 220 21.34 13.50 -1.67
N VAL A 221 20.22 13.99 -2.22
CA VAL A 221 19.43 15.07 -1.65
C VAL A 221 18.47 14.50 -0.60
N ILE A 222 18.41 15.12 0.57
CA ILE A 222 17.42 14.76 1.60
C ILE A 222 16.00 15.00 1.11
N LYS A 223 15.05 14.23 1.64
CA LYS A 223 13.64 14.39 1.29
C LYS A 223 13.11 15.71 1.87
N GLY A 224 12.63 16.61 1.00
CA GLY A 224 11.94 17.84 1.42
C GLY A 224 10.68 17.56 2.25
N LYS A 225 10.05 18.60 2.82
CA LYS A 225 8.80 18.45 3.60
C LYS A 225 7.65 18.02 2.69
N GLN A 226 6.78 17.14 3.19
CA GLN A 226 5.55 16.82 2.46
C GLN A 226 4.57 18.01 2.58
N SER A 227 4.23 18.63 1.45
CA SER A 227 3.48 19.90 1.43
C SER A 227 2.02 19.78 1.81
N PHE A 228 1.40 18.62 1.60
CA PHE A 228 0.06 18.35 2.11
C PHE A 228 -0.08 16.91 2.59
N ARG A 229 -0.69 16.74 3.77
CA ARG A 229 -1.02 15.44 4.36
C ARG A 229 -2.38 14.97 3.89
N GLU A 230 -2.50 13.66 3.68
CA GLU A 230 -3.81 13.03 3.43
C GLU A 230 -4.64 13.05 4.72
N SER A 231 -5.92 13.38 4.57
CA SER A 231 -6.91 13.30 5.64
C SER A 231 -7.39 11.85 5.81
N LYS A 232 -8.05 11.53 6.93
CA LYS A 232 -8.58 10.17 7.21
C LYS A 232 -9.53 9.62 6.13
N ILE A 233 -10.12 10.50 5.32
CA ILE A 233 -11.01 10.15 4.21
C ILE A 233 -10.26 9.77 2.93
N GLY A 234 -8.98 10.13 2.81
CA GLY A 234 -8.20 9.99 1.59
C GLY A 234 -8.57 11.03 0.52
N LEU A 235 -7.62 11.31 -0.38
CA LEU A 235 -7.77 12.29 -1.46
C LEU A 235 -8.83 11.87 -2.49
N GLU A 236 -9.01 10.57 -2.71
CA GLU A 236 -9.99 10.04 -3.65
C GLU A 236 -11.42 10.40 -3.21
N ASN A 237 -11.79 10.10 -1.97
CA ASN A 237 -13.11 10.44 -1.44
C ASN A 237 -13.28 11.95 -1.31
N GLU A 238 -12.22 12.70 -1.00
CA GLU A 238 -12.26 14.17 -0.98
C GLU A 238 -12.69 14.73 -2.34
N ALA A 239 -12.05 14.29 -3.43
CA ALA A 239 -12.43 14.71 -4.79
C ALA A 239 -13.85 14.30 -5.15
N ARG A 240 -14.27 13.07 -4.81
CA ARG A 240 -15.63 12.59 -5.09
C ARG A 240 -16.68 13.44 -4.37
N ILE A 241 -16.46 13.79 -3.10
CA ILE A 241 -17.37 14.66 -2.32
C ILE A 241 -17.47 16.05 -2.92
N VAL A 242 -16.33 16.64 -3.30
CA VAL A 242 -16.31 17.99 -3.88
C VAL A 242 -17.05 18.04 -5.21
N ILE A 243 -16.77 17.10 -6.13
CA ILE A 243 -17.45 17.05 -7.42
C ILE A 243 -18.94 16.79 -7.25
N ASP A 244 -19.31 15.84 -6.40
CA ASP A 244 -20.71 15.52 -6.10
C ASP A 244 -21.48 16.73 -5.52
N LYS A 245 -20.83 17.51 -4.64
CA LYS A 245 -21.43 18.72 -4.04
C LYS A 245 -21.60 19.86 -5.05
N ILE A 246 -20.69 19.97 -6.03
CA ILE A 246 -20.82 20.93 -7.14
C ILE A 246 -21.98 20.55 -8.06
N GLN A 247 -22.16 19.25 -8.33
CA GLN A 247 -23.25 18.73 -9.16
C GLN A 247 -24.61 18.81 -8.47
N HIS A 248 -24.62 18.61 -7.14
CA HIS A 248 -25.83 18.56 -6.32
C HIS A 248 -25.72 19.51 -5.12
N PRO A 249 -25.86 20.83 -5.34
CA PRO A 249 -25.73 21.84 -4.28
C PRO A 249 -26.69 21.63 -3.11
N GLU A 250 -27.82 20.97 -3.31
CA GLU A 250 -28.84 20.65 -2.31
C GLU A 250 -28.39 19.61 -1.27
N ARG A 251 -27.39 18.77 -1.58
CA ARG A 251 -26.96 17.68 -0.71
C ARG A 251 -26.31 18.20 0.57
N LYS A 252 -26.88 17.84 1.72
CA LYS A 252 -26.38 18.27 3.05
C LYS A 252 -25.16 17.45 3.47
N GLU A 253 -24.34 17.98 4.36
CA GLU A 253 -23.15 17.29 4.90
C GLU A 253 -23.48 15.89 5.49
N ALA A 254 -24.67 15.74 6.07
CA ALA A 254 -25.17 14.47 6.60
C ALA A 254 -25.19 13.34 5.55
N TYR A 255 -25.49 13.67 4.29
CA TYR A 255 -25.48 12.72 3.18
C TYR A 255 -24.09 12.10 2.98
N TYR A 256 -23.04 12.93 2.95
CA TYR A 256 -21.66 12.47 2.77
C TYR A 256 -21.14 11.67 3.97
N ILE A 257 -21.52 12.06 5.18
CA ILE A 257 -21.18 11.31 6.40
C ILE A 257 -21.80 9.91 6.34
N GLN A 258 -23.07 9.82 5.94
CA GLN A 258 -23.75 8.54 5.84
C GLN A 258 -23.09 7.66 4.77
N ARG A 259 -22.81 8.22 3.58
CA ARG A 259 -22.08 7.54 2.49
C ARG A 259 -20.73 7.00 2.94
N LEU A 260 -19.93 7.79 3.67
CA LEU A 260 -18.62 7.35 4.15
C LEU A 260 -18.69 6.37 5.31
N LYS A 261 -19.70 6.49 6.18
CA LYS A 261 -19.97 5.52 7.26
C LYS A 261 -20.26 4.13 6.67
N TYR A 262 -20.99 4.06 5.56
CA TYR A 262 -21.25 2.80 4.85
C TYR A 262 -19.98 2.20 4.25
N LYS A 263 -19.06 3.02 3.72
CA LYS A 263 -17.71 2.59 3.30
C LYS A 263 -16.79 2.20 4.47
N GLY A 264 -17.30 2.13 5.70
CA GLY A 264 -16.54 1.76 6.89
C GLY A 264 -15.69 2.88 7.49
N THR A 265 -15.83 4.12 7.00
CA THR A 265 -15.06 5.29 7.43
C THR A 265 -15.92 6.20 8.31
N ARG A 266 -15.74 6.12 9.63
CA ARG A 266 -16.43 7.00 10.58
C ARG A 266 -15.73 8.36 10.63
N ILE A 267 -16.46 9.42 10.29
CA ILE A 267 -15.95 10.79 10.33
C ILE A 267 -16.94 11.74 10.99
N GLU A 268 -16.39 12.77 11.63
CA GLU A 268 -17.17 13.86 12.17
C GLU A 268 -17.62 14.82 11.07
N ARG A 269 -18.75 15.50 11.31
CA ARG A 269 -19.30 16.52 10.41
C ARG A 269 -18.32 17.66 10.12
N SER A 270 -17.52 18.04 11.13
CA SER A 270 -16.48 19.07 11.03
C SER A 270 -15.47 18.80 9.92
N VAL A 271 -15.23 17.52 9.57
CA VAL A 271 -14.28 17.12 8.52
C VAL A 271 -14.83 17.45 7.14
N ILE A 272 -16.12 17.16 6.88
CA ILE A 272 -16.76 17.48 5.59
C ILE A 272 -16.82 18.99 5.39
N SER A 273 -17.23 19.73 6.43
CA SER A 273 -17.28 21.19 6.39
C SER A 273 -15.91 21.78 6.02
N LYS A 274 -14.83 21.34 6.68
CA LYS A 274 -13.45 21.77 6.37
C LYS A 274 -13.02 21.49 4.93
N ILE A 275 -13.48 20.39 4.31
CA ILE A 275 -13.18 20.11 2.90
C ILE A 275 -13.90 21.13 2.02
N LEU A 276 -15.20 21.29 2.21
CA LEU A 276 -16.01 22.17 1.37
C LEU A 276 -15.53 23.62 1.48
N THR A 277 -15.18 24.08 2.68
CA THR A 277 -14.57 25.40 2.89
C THR A 277 -13.18 25.51 2.25
N ARG A 278 -12.30 24.51 2.39
CA ARG A 278 -10.97 24.54 1.76
C ARG A 278 -11.04 24.61 0.23
N TRP A 279 -12.05 23.97 -0.34
CA TRP A 279 -12.27 23.99 -1.78
C TRP A 279 -13.03 25.22 -2.26
N GLU A 280 -13.64 26.00 -1.36
CA GLU A 280 -14.50 27.15 -1.70
C GLU A 280 -15.62 26.72 -2.65
N VAL A 281 -16.26 25.59 -2.33
CA VAL A 281 -17.29 24.96 -3.19
C VAL A 281 -18.49 25.88 -3.41
N ASP A 282 -18.80 26.73 -2.44
CA ASP A 282 -19.82 27.78 -2.52
C ASP A 282 -19.48 28.88 -3.54
N GLN A 283 -18.21 29.07 -3.86
CA GLN A 283 -17.73 30.07 -4.82
C GLN A 283 -17.56 29.51 -6.23
N TYR A 284 -17.87 28.23 -6.46
CA TYR A 284 -17.72 27.60 -7.77
C TYR A 284 -18.67 28.21 -8.81
N ARG A 285 -18.11 28.80 -9.88
CA ARG A 285 -18.83 29.49 -10.95
C ARG A 285 -18.43 28.89 -12.30
N SER A 286 -19.18 27.91 -12.78
CA SER A 286 -18.93 27.30 -14.10
C SER A 286 -20.20 26.77 -14.75
N ASN A 287 -20.35 26.99 -16.06
CA ASN A 287 -21.43 26.42 -16.88
C ASN A 287 -21.22 24.91 -17.16
N PHE A 288 -20.16 24.30 -16.61
CA PHE A 288 -19.76 22.92 -16.91
C PHE A 288 -20.37 21.87 -15.96
N VAL A 289 -21.25 22.26 -15.03
CA VAL A 289 -21.82 21.36 -14.00
C VAL A 289 -22.46 20.11 -14.61
N SER A 290 -23.26 20.24 -15.68
CA SER A 290 -23.93 19.12 -16.35
C SER A 290 -22.97 18.14 -17.06
N ASN A 291 -21.79 18.61 -17.50
CA ASN A 291 -20.80 17.75 -18.15
C ASN A 291 -19.97 16.92 -17.16
N LEU A 292 -20.06 17.20 -15.85
CA LEU A 292 -19.42 16.42 -14.79
C LEU A 292 -20.13 15.08 -14.56
N GLU A 293 -21.39 14.91 -14.98
CA GLU A 293 -22.13 13.65 -14.87
C GLU A 293 -21.40 12.47 -15.56
N ARG A 294 -20.58 12.76 -16.59
CA ARG A 294 -19.75 11.75 -17.24
C ARG A 294 -18.60 11.21 -16.37
N LEU A 295 -18.22 11.94 -15.31
CA LEU A 295 -17.25 11.47 -14.30
C LEU A 295 -17.89 10.47 -13.34
N GLU A 296 -19.23 10.42 -13.27
CA GLU A 296 -20.01 9.38 -12.60
C GLU A 296 -20.16 8.10 -13.46
N LYS A 297 -19.37 7.94 -14.54
CA LYS A 297 -19.07 6.60 -15.07
C LYS A 297 -18.15 5.86 -14.10
N VAL A 298 -18.65 5.72 -12.87
CA VAL A 298 -18.56 4.57 -12.00
C VAL A 298 -18.35 3.34 -12.89
N PRO A 299 -17.20 2.63 -12.82
CA PRO A 299 -17.02 1.37 -13.51
C PRO A 299 -18.25 0.50 -13.27
N GLU A 300 -18.73 -0.27 -14.25
CA GLU A 300 -19.95 -1.10 -14.11
C GLU A 300 -19.95 -1.96 -12.83
N LEU A 301 -18.76 -2.26 -12.29
CA LEU A 301 -18.50 -2.80 -10.96
C LEU A 301 -19.15 -2.02 -9.79
N GLU A 302 -18.95 -0.71 -9.69
CA GLU A 302 -19.48 0.10 -8.56
C GLU A 302 -21.00 0.39 -8.75
N LYS A 303 -21.54 0.37 -10.00
CA LYS A 303 -23.00 0.42 -10.24
C LYS A 303 -23.70 -0.87 -9.86
N GLN A 304 -23.01 -2.01 -10.03
CA GLN A 304 -23.48 -3.28 -9.49
C GLN A 304 -23.47 -3.25 -7.95
N GLU A 305 -22.45 -2.66 -7.31
CA GLU A 305 -22.43 -2.48 -5.85
C GLU A 305 -23.58 -1.56 -5.36
N GLU A 306 -23.83 -0.40 -5.98
CA GLU A 306 -24.94 0.50 -5.57
C GLU A 306 -26.35 -0.06 -5.86
N GLN A 307 -26.53 -0.86 -6.93
CA GLN A 307 -27.80 -1.54 -7.22
C GLN A 307 -28.02 -2.81 -6.38
N ILE A 308 -26.95 -3.45 -5.90
CA ILE A 308 -27.02 -4.54 -4.92
C ILE A 308 -27.34 -3.97 -3.52
N GLU A 309 -26.77 -2.83 -3.16
CA GLU A 309 -26.92 -2.23 -1.82
C GLU A 309 -28.26 -1.53 -1.58
N SER A 310 -28.95 -1.06 -2.62
CA SER A 310 -30.30 -0.45 -2.50
C SER A 310 -31.45 -1.48 -2.40
N LYS A 311 -31.20 -2.77 -2.66
CA LYS A 311 -32.21 -3.84 -2.58
C LYS A 311 -32.18 -4.66 -1.29
N ASP A 312 -31.15 -4.52 -0.46
CA ASP A 312 -30.99 -5.37 0.72
C ASP A 312 -31.42 -4.72 2.03
N LEU A 313 -32.76 -4.66 2.18
CA LEU A 313 -33.36 -4.83 3.51
C LEU A 313 -34.16 -6.14 3.65
N LYS A 314 -34.35 -6.94 2.59
CA LYS A 314 -35.04 -8.25 2.67
C LYS A 314 -34.67 -9.27 1.59
N ALA A 315 -33.61 -9.11 0.77
CA ALA A 315 -33.29 -10.17 -0.18
C ALA A 315 -32.54 -11.31 0.54
N LYS A 316 -32.99 -12.54 0.31
CA LYS A 316 -32.20 -13.73 0.68
C LYS A 316 -30.86 -13.63 -0.06
N PRO A 317 -29.71 -13.87 0.58
CA PRO A 317 -28.42 -13.72 -0.06
C PRO A 317 -28.37 -14.60 -1.32
N VAL A 318 -28.17 -13.97 -2.49
CA VAL A 318 -28.12 -14.68 -3.77
C VAL A 318 -26.71 -15.23 -3.95
N ARG A 319 -26.61 -16.56 -4.06
CA ARG A 319 -25.33 -17.25 -4.32
C ARG A 319 -24.94 -17.09 -5.79
N HIS A 320 -23.92 -16.28 -6.03
CA HIS A 320 -23.26 -16.21 -7.33
C HIS A 320 -22.32 -17.41 -7.47
N VAL A 321 -22.59 -18.24 -8.48
CA VAL A 321 -21.79 -19.41 -8.83
C VAL A 321 -21.18 -19.18 -10.21
N PHE A 322 -19.92 -19.54 -10.39
CA PHE A 322 -19.22 -19.33 -11.64
C PHE A 322 -19.95 -19.99 -12.83
N SER A 323 -20.13 -19.26 -13.93
CA SER A 323 -20.92 -19.72 -15.09
C SER A 323 -20.37 -21.00 -15.71
N LYS A 324 -19.03 -21.18 -15.72
CA LYS A 324 -18.40 -22.43 -16.17
C LYS A 324 -18.72 -23.62 -15.27
N PHE A 325 -18.84 -23.41 -13.95
CA PHE A 325 -19.25 -24.47 -13.03
C PHE A 325 -20.71 -24.86 -13.26
N ILE A 326 -21.60 -23.90 -13.53
CA ILE A 326 -23.00 -24.19 -13.90
C ILE A 326 -23.06 -25.00 -15.21
N LEU A 327 -22.25 -24.64 -16.21
CA LEU A 327 -22.15 -25.43 -17.45
C LEU A 327 -21.62 -26.84 -17.18
N HIS A 328 -20.64 -26.97 -16.29
CA HIS A 328 -20.11 -28.26 -15.85
C HIS A 328 -21.18 -29.12 -15.15
N LEU A 329 -21.99 -28.55 -14.25
CA LEU A 329 -23.15 -29.22 -13.63
C LEU A 329 -24.20 -29.67 -14.66
N LYS A 330 -24.38 -28.93 -15.76
CA LYS A 330 -25.27 -29.38 -16.86
C LYS A 330 -24.67 -30.56 -17.61
N SER A 331 -23.35 -30.60 -17.78
CA SER A 331 -22.65 -31.72 -18.43
C SER A 331 -22.70 -33.01 -17.60
N LEU A 332 -22.82 -32.89 -16.28
CA LEU A 332 -23.00 -34.02 -15.37
C LEU A 332 -24.27 -34.85 -15.61
N LYS A 333 -25.26 -34.29 -16.31
CA LYS A 333 -26.45 -35.07 -16.71
C LYS A 333 -26.16 -36.12 -17.78
N ARG A 334 -25.00 -36.02 -18.45
CA ARG A 334 -24.61 -36.88 -19.57
C ARG A 334 -23.34 -37.69 -19.29
N ASN A 335 -22.49 -37.20 -18.39
CA ASN A 335 -21.22 -37.82 -18.04
C ASN A 335 -21.09 -37.83 -16.52
N ASP A 336 -20.80 -39.00 -15.94
CA ASP A 336 -20.56 -39.11 -14.50
C ASP A 336 -19.21 -38.50 -14.11
N ILE A 337 -19.12 -37.98 -12.88
CA ILE A 337 -17.85 -37.63 -12.25
C ILE A 337 -17.63 -38.57 -11.08
N TYR A 338 -16.48 -39.24 -11.10
CA TYR A 338 -16.00 -40.04 -9.99
C TYR A 338 -15.32 -39.12 -8.98
N ILE A 339 -15.84 -39.13 -7.75
CA ILE A 339 -15.26 -38.43 -6.61
C ILE A 339 -14.78 -39.45 -5.58
N ASP A 340 -13.58 -39.26 -5.03
CA ASP A 340 -13.00 -40.14 -4.01
C ASP A 340 -13.22 -39.66 -2.57
N ALA A 341 -13.64 -38.39 -2.38
CA ALA A 341 -13.90 -37.79 -1.07
C ALA A 341 -15.33 -37.22 -0.97
N PRO A 342 -16.37 -38.06 -1.06
CA PRO A 342 -17.77 -37.60 -0.94
C PRO A 342 -18.06 -36.94 0.43
N GLY A 343 -17.28 -37.25 1.46
CA GLY A 343 -17.38 -36.63 2.79
C GLY A 343 -17.19 -35.10 2.78
N LEU A 344 -16.50 -34.55 1.78
CA LEU A 344 -16.39 -33.10 1.62
C LEU A 344 -17.76 -32.44 1.44
N LEU A 345 -18.70 -33.09 0.75
CA LEU A 345 -20.05 -32.56 0.54
C LEU A 345 -20.84 -32.41 1.85
N VAL A 346 -20.53 -33.22 2.87
CA VAL A 346 -21.16 -33.12 4.20
C VAL A 346 -20.76 -31.82 4.90
N LEU A 347 -19.56 -31.29 4.63
CA LEU A 347 -19.09 -30.03 5.21
C LEU A 347 -19.99 -28.84 4.88
N TRP A 348 -20.72 -28.89 3.76
CA TRP A 348 -21.68 -27.85 3.39
C TRP A 348 -22.73 -27.61 4.47
N VAL A 349 -23.22 -28.67 5.12
CA VAL A 349 -24.22 -28.58 6.20
C VAL A 349 -23.68 -27.77 7.37
N TYR A 350 -22.40 -27.95 7.70
CA TYR A 350 -21.74 -27.20 8.77
C TYR A 350 -21.50 -25.74 8.38
N LEU A 351 -21.03 -25.50 7.15
CA LEU A 351 -20.82 -24.14 6.63
C LEU A 351 -22.12 -23.33 6.56
N GLU A 352 -23.23 -23.99 6.24
CA GLU A 352 -24.57 -23.40 6.26
C GLU A 352 -25.03 -23.07 7.68
N LYS A 353 -24.90 -24.00 8.64
CA LYS A 353 -25.22 -23.75 10.06
C LYS A 353 -24.42 -22.59 10.64
N LEU A 354 -23.15 -22.47 10.27
CA LEU A 354 -22.27 -21.38 10.67
C LEU A 354 -22.58 -20.03 9.97
N GLU A 355 -23.50 -20.01 9.02
CA GLU A 355 -23.88 -18.83 8.25
C GLU A 355 -22.66 -18.12 7.63
N ILE A 356 -21.67 -18.90 7.20
CA ILE A 356 -20.43 -18.38 6.58
C ILE A 356 -20.76 -17.63 5.30
N PHE A 357 -21.62 -18.18 4.46
CA PHE A 357 -21.94 -17.61 3.17
C PHE A 357 -22.59 -16.21 3.28
N PRO A 358 -23.66 -16.00 4.08
CA PRO A 358 -24.21 -14.66 4.32
C PRO A 358 -23.17 -13.67 4.86
N MET A 359 -22.27 -14.11 5.74
CA MET A 359 -21.24 -13.25 6.31
C MET A 359 -20.22 -12.82 5.23
N LEU A 360 -19.73 -13.76 4.42
CA LEU A 360 -18.80 -13.47 3.34
C LEU A 360 -19.45 -12.64 2.22
N TYR A 361 -20.74 -12.84 1.96
CA TYR A 361 -21.51 -12.01 1.03
C TYR A 361 -21.54 -10.55 1.49
N LYS A 362 -21.85 -10.29 2.77
CA LYS A 362 -21.80 -8.95 3.36
C LYS A 362 -20.41 -8.30 3.30
N MET A 363 -19.35 -9.11 3.24
CA MET A 363 -17.97 -8.63 3.10
C MET A 363 -17.53 -8.40 1.66
N GLY A 364 -18.37 -8.69 0.66
CA GLY A 364 -18.02 -8.62 -0.76
C GLY A 364 -17.06 -9.73 -1.22
N LEU A 365 -16.95 -10.84 -0.48
CA LEU A 365 -15.98 -11.92 -0.74
C LEU A 365 -16.55 -13.07 -1.59
N THR A 366 -17.75 -12.92 -2.12
CA THR A 366 -18.47 -13.96 -2.87
C THR A 366 -18.64 -13.63 -4.35
N SER A 367 -18.33 -12.41 -4.78
CA SER A 367 -18.42 -11.95 -6.16
C SER A 367 -17.04 -11.75 -6.77
N THR A 368 -16.92 -12.00 -8.07
CA THR A 368 -15.72 -11.64 -8.86
C THR A 368 -16.14 -11.30 -10.29
N THR A 369 -15.42 -10.37 -10.92
CA THR A 369 -15.61 -10.06 -12.35
C THR A 369 -14.73 -10.91 -13.27
N LYS A 370 -13.61 -11.44 -12.78
CA LYS A 370 -12.71 -12.33 -13.53
C LYS A 370 -11.96 -13.28 -12.57
N GLY A 371 -11.89 -14.56 -12.95
CA GLY A 371 -11.18 -15.58 -12.17
C GLY A 371 -12.03 -16.19 -11.06
N TYR A 372 -11.37 -16.62 -10.00
CA TYR A 372 -11.98 -17.23 -8.81
C TYR A 372 -12.38 -16.15 -7.80
N CYS A 373 -13.52 -16.29 -7.13
CA CYS A 373 -13.85 -15.42 -6.01
C CYS A 373 -13.19 -15.93 -4.72
N TRP A 374 -13.09 -15.08 -3.71
CA TRP A 374 -12.43 -15.45 -2.46
C TRP A 374 -13.11 -16.63 -1.77
N PHE A 375 -14.45 -16.70 -1.81
CA PHE A 375 -15.23 -17.80 -1.25
C PHE A 375 -14.89 -19.16 -1.88
N GLU A 376 -14.71 -19.24 -3.20
CA GLU A 376 -14.32 -20.48 -3.88
C GLU A 376 -12.94 -20.95 -3.42
N LEU A 377 -11.98 -20.03 -3.33
CA LEU A 377 -10.63 -20.34 -2.84
C LEU A 377 -10.65 -20.73 -1.35
N PHE A 378 -11.50 -20.11 -0.56
CA PHE A 378 -11.71 -20.47 0.84
C PHE A 378 -12.26 -21.89 0.99
N LEU A 379 -13.27 -22.26 0.19
CA LEU A 379 -13.78 -23.64 0.14
C LEU A 379 -12.71 -24.62 -0.32
N LEU A 380 -11.88 -24.24 -1.30
CA LEU A 380 -10.79 -25.09 -1.75
C LEU A 380 -9.76 -25.33 -0.64
N ASN A 381 -9.46 -24.32 0.17
CA ASN A 381 -8.58 -24.47 1.33
C ASN A 381 -9.20 -25.32 2.44
N ILE A 382 -10.52 -25.22 2.67
CA ILE A 382 -11.23 -26.12 3.59
C ILE A 382 -11.13 -27.56 3.08
N ALA A 383 -11.48 -27.80 1.81
CA ALA A 383 -11.41 -29.13 1.21
C ALA A 383 -10.00 -29.71 1.32
N ARG A 384 -8.97 -28.91 0.99
CA ARG A 384 -7.56 -29.29 1.16
C ARG A 384 -7.26 -29.80 2.57
N ILE A 385 -7.70 -29.06 3.59
CA ILE A 385 -7.44 -29.42 5.00
C ILE A 385 -8.15 -30.73 5.36
N PHE A 386 -9.44 -30.86 5.03
CA PHE A 386 -10.22 -32.06 5.37
C PHE A 386 -9.86 -33.29 4.54
N TYR A 387 -9.36 -33.09 3.33
CA TYR A 387 -8.81 -34.14 2.50
C TYR A 387 -7.41 -34.58 2.98
N GLY A 388 -6.71 -33.76 3.77
CA GLY A 388 -5.39 -34.09 4.32
C GLY A 388 -4.20 -33.65 3.45
N ILE A 389 -4.39 -32.70 2.53
CA ILE A 389 -3.31 -32.18 1.69
C ILE A 389 -2.59 -31.02 2.42
N SER A 390 -1.37 -31.26 2.89
CA SER A 390 -0.61 -30.28 3.68
C SER A 390 -0.14 -29.05 2.90
N SER A 391 0.05 -29.15 1.59
CA SER A 391 0.62 -28.09 0.74
C SER A 391 -0.41 -27.48 -0.22
N TYR A 392 -0.35 -26.14 -0.35
CA TYR A 392 -1.10 -25.40 -1.38
C TYR A 392 -0.70 -25.83 -2.80
N SER A 393 0.60 -26.05 -3.07
CA SER A 393 1.06 -26.46 -4.39
C SER A 393 0.54 -27.85 -4.79
N ARG A 394 0.49 -28.78 -3.85
CA ARG A 394 -0.09 -30.12 -4.07
C ARG A 394 -1.59 -30.06 -4.35
N THR A 395 -2.28 -29.07 -3.80
CA THR A 395 -3.71 -28.82 -4.08
C THR A 395 -3.91 -28.37 -5.52
N SER A 396 -3.05 -27.48 -6.01
CA SER A 396 -3.09 -26.97 -7.38
C SER A 396 -2.79 -28.01 -8.46
N THR A 397 -2.01 -29.04 -8.13
CA THR A 397 -1.69 -30.15 -9.03
C THR A 397 -2.55 -31.39 -8.78
N HIS A 398 -3.54 -31.29 -7.90
CA HIS A 398 -4.41 -32.42 -7.57
C HIS A 398 -5.34 -32.69 -8.76
N GLN A 399 -5.31 -33.93 -9.26
CA GLN A 399 -6.04 -34.31 -10.47
C GLN A 399 -7.46 -34.80 -10.18
N GLU A 400 -7.70 -35.32 -8.99
CA GLU A 400 -9.00 -35.84 -8.60
C GLU A 400 -9.99 -34.66 -8.35
N PRO A 401 -11.24 -34.79 -8.82
CA PRO A 401 -12.15 -33.64 -8.91
C PRO A 401 -12.87 -33.30 -7.59
N SER A 402 -12.83 -34.09 -6.52
CA SER A 402 -13.55 -33.85 -5.25
C SER A 402 -13.28 -32.46 -4.68
N LEU A 403 -12.01 -32.03 -4.65
CA LEU A 403 -11.63 -30.71 -4.13
C LEU A 403 -12.21 -29.59 -4.98
N ALA A 404 -12.04 -29.70 -6.30
CA ALA A 404 -12.51 -28.71 -7.26
C ALA A 404 -14.04 -28.62 -7.23
N PHE A 405 -14.70 -29.77 -7.23
CA PHE A 405 -16.15 -29.91 -7.21
C PHE A 405 -16.76 -29.31 -5.93
N PHE A 406 -16.21 -29.64 -4.75
CA PHE A 406 -16.66 -29.05 -3.49
C PHE A 406 -16.51 -27.52 -3.47
N SER A 407 -15.39 -27.02 -3.99
CA SER A 407 -15.08 -25.59 -4.04
C SER A 407 -15.74 -24.84 -5.18
N GLN A 408 -16.57 -25.52 -5.99
CA GLN A 408 -17.31 -24.96 -7.12
C GLN A 408 -16.44 -24.44 -8.26
N VAL A 409 -15.24 -25.01 -8.39
CA VAL A 409 -14.34 -24.73 -9.50
C VAL A 409 -14.29 -25.95 -10.41
N VAL A 410 -14.04 -25.72 -11.71
CA VAL A 410 -13.92 -26.84 -12.66
C VAL A 410 -12.57 -27.54 -12.50
N TRP A 411 -11.52 -26.78 -12.19
CA TRP A 411 -10.17 -27.27 -11.95
C TRP A 411 -9.52 -26.45 -10.83
N PRO A 412 -8.58 -27.02 -10.05
CA PRO A 412 -7.83 -26.24 -9.08
C PRO A 412 -7.06 -25.08 -9.73
N PRO A 413 -7.03 -23.89 -9.11
CA PRO A 413 -6.17 -22.78 -9.53
C PRO A 413 -4.70 -23.16 -9.44
N CYS A 414 -3.86 -22.50 -10.25
CA CYS A 414 -2.41 -22.55 -10.03
C CYS A 414 -2.04 -21.98 -8.66
N ASN A 415 -0.88 -22.38 -8.12
CA ASN A 415 -0.45 -22.04 -6.78
C ASN A 415 -0.46 -20.52 -6.52
N ASP A 416 0.00 -19.73 -7.49
CA ASP A 416 0.02 -18.26 -7.37
C ASP A 416 -1.39 -17.67 -7.32
N SER A 417 -2.32 -18.18 -8.15
CA SER A 417 -3.71 -17.71 -8.13
C SER A 417 -4.40 -18.08 -6.82
N PHE A 418 -4.07 -19.25 -6.26
CA PHE A 418 -4.61 -19.71 -4.98
C PHE A 418 -4.12 -18.83 -3.83
N LEU A 419 -2.80 -18.64 -3.71
CA LEU A 419 -2.19 -17.88 -2.62
C LEU A 419 -2.51 -16.40 -2.70
N ASN A 420 -2.36 -15.78 -3.87
CA ASN A 420 -2.66 -14.36 -4.04
C ASN A 420 -4.15 -14.08 -3.84
N GLY A 421 -5.01 -14.99 -4.29
CA GLY A 421 -6.45 -14.86 -4.09
C GLY A 421 -6.86 -14.98 -2.63
N LEU A 422 -6.32 -15.95 -1.86
CA LEU A 422 -6.57 -16.02 -0.41
C LEU A 422 -6.05 -14.79 0.33
N ALA A 423 -4.91 -14.23 -0.10
CA ALA A 423 -4.31 -13.03 0.47
C ALA A 423 -5.11 -11.74 0.23
N MET A 424 -6.18 -11.76 -0.58
CA MET A 424 -7.05 -10.60 -0.80
C MET A 424 -7.89 -10.24 0.43
N ILE A 425 -8.09 -11.15 1.40
CA ILE A 425 -8.83 -10.83 2.62
C ILE A 425 -8.05 -9.83 3.47
N THR A 426 -8.73 -8.76 3.89
CA THR A 426 -8.13 -7.76 4.77
C THR A 426 -8.08 -8.23 6.22
N GLU A 427 -7.14 -7.70 7.02
CA GLU A 427 -7.05 -7.96 8.47
C GLU A 427 -8.38 -7.69 9.18
N LYS A 428 -9.07 -6.60 8.80
CA LYS A 428 -10.38 -6.24 9.34
C LYS A 428 -11.46 -7.27 9.01
N GLN A 429 -11.52 -7.74 7.76
CA GLN A 429 -12.49 -8.77 7.36
C GLN A 429 -12.23 -10.10 8.08
N ALA A 430 -10.96 -10.52 8.17
CA ALA A 430 -10.57 -11.72 8.91
C ALA A 430 -10.96 -11.63 10.40
N PHE A 431 -10.70 -10.49 11.03
CA PHE A 431 -11.06 -10.23 12.42
C PHE A 431 -12.58 -10.27 12.66
N GLU A 432 -13.38 -9.64 11.79
CA GLU A 432 -14.84 -9.68 11.88
C GLU A 432 -15.39 -11.09 11.64
N LEU A 433 -14.79 -11.88 10.73
CA LEU A 433 -15.17 -13.26 10.49
C LEU A 433 -14.90 -14.14 11.71
N GLN A 434 -13.75 -13.97 12.37
CA GLN A 434 -13.44 -14.68 13.62
C GLN A 434 -14.43 -14.31 14.73
N LYS A 435 -14.75 -13.02 14.92
CA LYS A 435 -15.76 -12.59 15.90
C LYS A 435 -17.14 -13.16 15.61
N TRP A 436 -17.52 -13.21 14.34
CA TRP A 436 -18.77 -13.82 13.89
C TRP A 436 -18.80 -15.31 14.27
N LEU A 437 -17.74 -16.05 13.94
CA LEU A 437 -17.62 -17.47 14.26
C LEU A 437 -17.76 -17.75 15.75
N VAL A 438 -17.07 -17.01 16.60
CA VAL A 438 -17.16 -17.19 18.07
C VAL A 438 -18.59 -17.00 18.56
N ARG A 439 -19.27 -15.92 18.15
CA ARG A 439 -20.67 -15.68 18.52
C ARG A 439 -21.56 -16.80 18.02
N ARG A 440 -21.39 -17.19 16.75
CA ARG A 440 -22.23 -18.20 16.12
C ARG A 440 -22.07 -19.58 16.76
N LEU A 441 -20.84 -19.97 17.13
CA LEU A 441 -20.59 -21.21 17.85
C LEU A 441 -21.30 -21.21 19.21
N LYS A 442 -21.33 -20.08 19.92
CA LYS A 442 -22.08 -19.93 21.17
C LYS A 442 -23.59 -20.07 20.93
N ASP A 443 -24.13 -19.35 19.94
CA ASP A 443 -25.56 -19.37 19.63
C ASP A 443 -26.05 -20.77 19.23
N LEU A 444 -25.19 -21.55 18.57
CA LEU A 444 -25.46 -22.94 18.21
C LEU A 444 -25.23 -23.94 19.37
N GLY A 445 -24.72 -23.48 20.51
CA GLY A 445 -24.46 -24.31 21.69
C GLY A 445 -23.22 -25.21 21.58
N TYR A 446 -22.34 -25.00 20.59
CA TYR A 446 -21.09 -25.75 20.45
C TYR A 446 -20.02 -25.31 21.47
N ILE A 447 -20.17 -24.11 22.03
CA ILE A 447 -19.35 -23.59 23.12
C ILE A 447 -20.28 -22.99 24.20
N ARG A 448 -19.97 -23.27 25.45
CA ARG A 448 -20.71 -22.88 26.67
C ARG A 448 -20.02 -21.75 27.41
N GLY A 449 -18.68 -21.72 27.40
CA GLY A 449 -17.89 -20.62 27.96
C GLY A 449 -17.74 -20.59 29.48
N ARG A 450 -18.12 -21.68 30.18
CA ARG A 450 -18.02 -21.78 31.64
C ARG A 450 -16.61 -22.07 32.13
N ARG A 451 -15.94 -23.01 31.46
CA ARG A 451 -14.57 -23.46 31.78
C ARG A 451 -13.68 -23.25 30.57
N LEU A 452 -12.86 -22.21 30.61
CA LEU A 452 -12.01 -21.83 29.47
C LEU A 452 -10.55 -22.12 29.74
N ALA A 453 -9.87 -22.73 28.77
CA ALA A 453 -8.42 -22.83 28.73
C ALA A 453 -7.83 -21.87 27.71
N PHE A 454 -6.68 -21.32 28.06
CA PHE A 454 -5.92 -20.44 27.22
C PHE A 454 -4.49 -20.93 27.05
N ASP A 455 -4.02 -20.95 25.81
CA ASP A 455 -2.65 -21.29 25.48
C ASP A 455 -2.00 -20.17 24.66
N PHE A 456 -0.74 -19.89 24.99
CA PHE A 456 0.08 -18.86 24.40
C PHE A 456 1.50 -19.38 24.18
N HIS A 457 1.93 -19.37 22.93
CA HIS A 457 3.31 -19.72 22.61
C HIS A 457 4.00 -18.59 21.85
N HIS A 458 5.33 -18.52 21.91
CA HIS A 458 6.11 -17.73 20.97
C HIS A 458 6.76 -18.67 19.96
N ILE A 459 6.43 -18.50 18.69
CA ILE A 459 7.03 -19.28 17.61
C ILE A 459 8.14 -18.43 16.98
N ASP A 460 9.38 -18.87 17.20
CA ASP A 460 10.57 -18.30 16.55
C ASP A 460 10.48 -18.53 15.03
N LEU A 461 10.72 -17.48 14.24
CA LEU A 461 10.83 -17.58 12.80
C LEU A 461 12.28 -17.43 12.37
N ASP A 462 12.86 -18.51 11.86
CA ASP A 462 14.22 -18.54 11.28
C ASP A 462 14.23 -17.93 9.86
N VAL A 463 13.69 -16.72 9.72
CA VAL A 463 13.63 -16.00 8.44
C VAL A 463 14.11 -14.56 8.65
N GLU A 464 15.01 -14.09 7.78
CA GLU A 464 15.42 -12.69 7.67
C GLU A 464 14.25 -11.85 7.13
N LEU A 465 13.36 -11.45 8.05
CA LEU A 465 12.08 -10.77 7.79
C LEU A 465 12.17 -9.25 7.88
N ASP A 466 13.34 -8.66 7.69
CA ASP A 466 13.59 -7.22 7.67
C ASP A 466 12.79 -6.46 6.57
N LYS A 467 12.12 -7.19 5.66
CA LYS A 467 11.30 -6.62 4.58
C LYS A 467 9.78 -6.73 4.78
N LEU A 468 9.27 -7.55 5.70
CA LEU A 468 7.82 -7.71 5.92
C LEU A 468 7.34 -6.79 7.05
N ARG A 469 6.74 -5.64 6.68
CA ARG A 469 6.11 -4.71 7.63
C ARG A 469 5.05 -5.44 8.46
N GLY A 470 5.21 -5.45 9.78
CA GLY A 470 4.18 -5.95 10.71
C GLY A 470 4.61 -7.10 11.62
N PHE A 471 5.73 -7.76 11.33
CA PHE A 471 6.33 -8.73 12.25
C PHE A 471 7.20 -8.02 13.28
N GLY A 472 7.10 -8.45 14.54
CA GLY A 472 7.75 -7.81 15.67
C GLY A 472 8.78 -8.72 16.34
N LYS A 473 9.85 -8.15 16.90
CA LYS A 473 10.81 -8.90 17.73
C LYS A 473 10.27 -9.04 19.15
N GLY A 474 10.06 -10.27 19.61
CA GLY A 474 9.62 -10.57 20.98
C GLY A 474 10.66 -11.40 21.72
N PRO A 475 10.66 -11.42 23.07
CA PRO A 475 11.55 -12.28 23.84
C PRO A 475 11.28 -13.75 23.49
N SER A 476 12.30 -14.43 22.97
CA SER A 476 12.26 -15.86 22.65
C SER A 476 12.66 -16.69 23.87
N PRO A 477 11.82 -17.63 24.33
CA PRO A 477 12.18 -18.56 25.41
C PRO A 477 13.36 -19.46 25.03
N LYS A 478 13.47 -19.83 23.75
CA LYS A 478 14.51 -20.72 23.23
C LYS A 478 15.86 -20.02 23.06
N LYS A 479 15.85 -18.80 22.51
CA LYS A 479 17.09 -18.06 22.17
C LYS A 479 17.55 -17.11 23.26
N LYS A 480 16.74 -16.90 24.32
CA LYS A 480 17.01 -15.97 25.43
C LYS A 480 17.31 -14.52 25.00
N VAL A 481 16.91 -14.15 23.79
CA VAL A 481 17.03 -12.80 23.21
C VAL A 481 15.75 -12.45 22.44
N CYS A 482 15.56 -11.17 22.10
CA CYS A 482 14.44 -10.77 21.26
C CYS A 482 14.63 -11.29 19.82
N TYR A 483 13.69 -12.10 19.34
CA TYR A 483 13.74 -12.76 18.05
C TYR A 483 12.48 -12.49 17.23
N ASN A 484 12.58 -12.61 15.90
CA ASN A 484 11.42 -12.46 15.02
C ASN A 484 10.48 -13.65 15.23
N GLY A 485 9.18 -13.38 15.36
CA GLY A 485 8.20 -14.43 15.53
C GLY A 485 6.76 -13.95 15.60
N PHE A 486 5.86 -14.88 15.86
CA PHE A 486 4.45 -14.61 16.18
C PHE A 486 4.03 -15.32 17.45
N ARG A 487 2.95 -14.84 18.06
CA ARG A 487 2.36 -15.42 19.27
C ARG A 487 0.97 -15.96 18.96
N PRO A 488 0.78 -17.26 18.69
CA PRO A 488 -0.56 -17.86 18.69
C PRO A 488 -1.22 -17.63 20.06
N HIS A 489 -2.44 -17.16 20.02
CA HIS A 489 -3.35 -17.07 21.16
C HIS A 489 -4.49 -18.03 20.86
N ILE A 490 -4.64 -19.05 21.70
CA ILE A 490 -5.67 -20.07 21.53
C ILE A 490 -6.58 -20.02 22.75
N ALA A 491 -7.88 -20.01 22.50
CA ALA A 491 -8.90 -20.19 23.52
C ALA A 491 -9.67 -21.47 23.25
N TRP A 492 -9.89 -22.26 24.30
CA TRP A 492 -10.55 -23.56 24.23
C TRP A 492 -11.67 -23.62 25.27
N ASP A 493 -12.83 -24.13 24.87
CA ASP A 493 -13.90 -24.47 25.81
C ASP A 493 -13.69 -25.90 26.31
N ILE A 494 -13.29 -26.04 27.57
CA ILE A 494 -12.96 -27.34 28.16
C ILE A 494 -14.20 -28.21 28.26
N GLU A 495 -15.36 -27.61 28.48
CA GLU A 495 -16.59 -28.36 28.70
C GLU A 495 -17.05 -29.06 27.42
N THR A 496 -16.89 -28.40 26.26
CA THR A 496 -17.31 -28.95 24.97
C THR A 496 -16.15 -29.52 24.15
N GLY A 497 -14.91 -29.38 24.61
CA GLY A 497 -13.73 -29.82 23.87
C GLY A 497 -13.52 -29.05 22.56
N THR A 498 -14.09 -27.85 22.42
CA THR A 498 -14.08 -27.10 21.15
C THR A 498 -13.16 -25.88 21.23
N VAL A 499 -12.34 -25.69 20.18
CA VAL A 499 -11.54 -24.47 20.00
C VAL A 499 -12.48 -23.30 19.75
N ILE A 500 -12.41 -22.28 20.61
CA ILE A 500 -13.22 -21.06 20.48
C ILE A 500 -12.63 -20.16 19.40
N VAL A 501 -11.34 -19.83 19.54
CA VAL A 501 -10.64 -18.95 18.60
C VAL A 501 -9.14 -19.22 18.62
N THR A 502 -8.51 -19.07 17.46
CA THR A 502 -7.05 -19.06 17.29
C THR A 502 -6.67 -17.78 16.54
N GLU A 503 -5.79 -16.99 17.14
CA GLU A 503 -5.33 -15.74 16.53
C GLU A 503 -3.81 -15.58 16.67
N PHE A 504 -3.16 -15.15 15.59
CA PHE A 504 -1.73 -14.88 15.58
C PHE A 504 -1.47 -13.40 15.86
N ARG A 505 -0.80 -13.10 16.98
CA ARG A 505 -0.49 -11.72 17.38
C ARG A 505 0.99 -11.41 17.24
N LYS A 506 1.30 -10.11 17.08
CA LYS A 506 2.68 -9.61 16.94
C LYS A 506 3.50 -9.94 18.17
N ALA A 507 4.69 -10.52 17.96
CA ALA A 507 5.55 -10.92 19.06
C ALA A 507 6.20 -9.76 19.83
N SER A 508 6.30 -8.56 19.25
CA SER A 508 6.91 -7.38 19.88
C SER A 508 6.14 -6.78 21.03
N VAL A 509 4.87 -7.13 21.19
CA VAL A 509 4.05 -6.64 22.30
C VAL A 509 4.18 -7.62 23.46
N ARG A 510 4.31 -7.09 24.69
CA ARG A 510 4.37 -7.91 25.90
C ARG A 510 3.13 -8.82 25.97
N GLY A 511 3.33 -10.09 26.32
CA GLY A 511 2.28 -11.11 26.29
C GLY A 511 1.03 -10.75 27.11
N THR A 512 1.18 -10.07 28.24
CA THR A 512 0.05 -9.59 29.06
C THR A 512 -0.83 -8.57 28.32
N GLY A 513 -0.23 -7.71 27.50
CA GLY A 513 -0.96 -6.71 26.71
C GLY A 513 -1.65 -7.31 25.48
N THR A 514 -1.04 -8.30 24.83
CA THR A 514 -1.68 -9.01 23.71
C THR A 514 -2.80 -9.91 24.19
N PHE A 515 -2.62 -10.58 25.32
CA PHE A 515 -3.61 -11.45 25.94
C PHE A 515 -4.83 -10.67 26.42
N SER A 516 -4.65 -9.55 27.15
CA SER A 516 -5.78 -8.70 27.57
C SER A 516 -6.62 -8.25 26.37
N ARG A 517 -5.96 -7.83 25.28
CA ARG A 517 -6.68 -7.46 24.05
C ARG A 517 -7.41 -8.65 23.43
N PHE A 518 -6.78 -9.83 23.38
CA PHE A 518 -7.38 -11.05 22.82
C PHE A 518 -8.66 -11.43 23.57
N VAL A 519 -8.61 -11.41 24.90
CA VAL A 519 -9.76 -11.67 25.77
C VAL A 519 -10.85 -10.62 25.57
N ASN A 520 -10.49 -9.34 25.51
CA ASN A 520 -11.44 -8.24 25.24
C ASN A 520 -12.06 -8.31 23.84
N ASP A 521 -11.34 -8.82 22.85
CA ASP A 521 -11.80 -8.90 21.47
C ASP A 521 -12.78 -10.06 21.25
N PHE A 522 -12.43 -11.26 21.73
CA PHE A 522 -13.15 -12.49 21.37
C PHE A 522 -13.93 -13.13 22.50
N ILE A 523 -13.48 -12.97 23.75
CA ILE A 523 -13.99 -13.76 24.88
C ILE A 523 -15.01 -12.98 25.68
N LEU A 524 -14.61 -11.83 26.26
CA LEU A 524 -15.47 -11.03 27.12
C LEU A 524 -16.78 -10.58 26.44
N PRO A 525 -16.79 -10.13 25.17
CA PRO A 525 -18.04 -9.71 24.52
C PRO A 525 -19.08 -10.83 24.42
N VAL A 526 -18.65 -12.09 24.49
CA VAL A 526 -19.49 -13.26 24.24
C VAL A 526 -19.83 -13.99 25.53
N PHE A 527 -18.91 -14.07 26.49
CA PHE A 527 -19.03 -14.92 27.68
C PHE A 527 -19.04 -14.17 29.02
N LYS A 528 -19.05 -12.82 29.01
CA LYS A 528 -19.10 -12.04 30.25
C LYS A 528 -20.25 -12.49 31.15
N GLY A 529 -19.92 -12.82 32.41
CA GLY A 529 -20.87 -13.29 33.41
C GLY A 529 -21.16 -14.80 33.36
N LEU A 530 -20.51 -15.56 32.48
CA LEU A 530 -20.68 -17.01 32.36
C LEU A 530 -19.48 -17.82 32.88
N PHE A 531 -18.35 -17.17 33.20
CA PHE A 531 -17.13 -17.87 33.60
C PHE A 531 -17.26 -18.44 35.01
N GLU A 532 -16.99 -19.73 35.14
CA GLU A 532 -16.83 -20.43 36.42
C GLU A 532 -15.34 -20.71 36.70
N THR A 533 -14.56 -21.06 35.67
CA THR A 533 -13.13 -21.33 35.82
C THR A 533 -12.35 -20.94 34.57
N VAL A 534 -11.18 -20.33 34.78
CA VAL A 534 -10.23 -19.99 33.73
C VAL A 534 -8.91 -20.69 34.01
N TYR A 535 -8.43 -21.46 33.04
CA TYR A 535 -7.12 -22.08 33.05
C TYR A 535 -6.19 -21.26 32.18
N ILE A 536 -5.12 -20.77 32.79
CA ILE A 536 -4.11 -19.96 32.13
C ILE A 536 -2.73 -20.34 32.65
N ASP A 537 -1.73 -20.28 31.78
CA ASP A 537 -0.34 -20.46 32.18
C ASP A 537 0.09 -19.44 33.24
N SER A 538 0.89 -19.93 34.19
CA SER A 538 1.46 -19.24 35.35
C SER A 538 2.21 -17.96 34.99
N GLU A 539 2.83 -17.88 33.80
CA GLU A 539 3.50 -16.66 33.33
C GLU A 539 2.56 -15.44 33.20
N TYR A 540 1.25 -15.67 33.16
CA TYR A 540 0.22 -14.65 32.90
C TYR A 540 -0.77 -14.47 34.06
N THR A 541 -0.61 -15.18 35.17
CA THR A 541 -1.46 -15.09 36.37
C THR A 541 -1.22 -13.81 37.17
N GLY A 542 -0.05 -13.19 37.05
CA GLY A 542 0.43 -12.12 37.93
C GLY A 542 0.00 -10.69 37.60
N LYS A 543 -0.93 -10.46 36.68
CA LYS A 543 -1.38 -9.09 36.32
C LYS A 543 -2.89 -9.06 36.14
N HIS A 544 -3.50 -7.90 36.41
CA HIS A 544 -4.92 -7.61 36.19
C HIS A 544 -5.30 -7.74 34.70
N VAL A 545 -5.34 -8.97 34.19
CA VAL A 545 -5.63 -9.26 32.78
C VAL A 545 -7.10 -9.71 32.57
N TRP A 546 -7.77 -10.09 33.66
CA TRP A 546 -9.17 -10.52 33.70
C TRP A 546 -10.08 -9.44 34.27
#